data_AF-A0AA92W6P2-F1
#
_entry.id   AF-A0AA92W6P2-F1
#
_cell.length_a   1.000
_cell.length_b   1.000
_cell.length_c   1.000
_cell.angle_alpha   90.00
_cell.angle_beta   90.00
_cell.angle_gamma   90.00
#
_symmetry.space_group_name_H-M   'P 1'
#
loop_
_entity.id
_entity.type
_entity.pdbx_description
1 polymer ?
#
loop_
_entity_poly.entity_id
_entity_poly.type
_entity_poly.pdbx_seq_one_letter_code
_entity_poly.pdbx_strand_id
1 'polypeptide(L)'
;MKTTEIKNEGGASVKYDIVNIGCKDCPYCMMAEGHYLCRSDKSCNAKANMTDDDEPKQKVIIYSRVSTEKQTLEQQERTINEWLNCHNLKATHEVKEEGVSGKVSYKDRNLGKVVLPMLDKGDILIVSEVSRIGRSMSDINKFVNDELKPRAVRLVIVQMGIDLDCSHLKAIDEMLLFAFSFSAQMERELIQERTQSALEVRKQKLAQDGEFISKSGKVVKKLGRPRKCDLSNAQKAASEKRKKEAAEKPCNKAIWNVVKKCTNDFTELTTPNFADAAMMLQQMGVYSSTGKVLTKELVRSAYYNLRSVYGSQVYFRRGSANYRVMREKGMTDEEIQQYYKELNNNNNNTEEV
;
A
#
# COMPACT_ATOMS: atom_id res chain seq x y z
N MET A 1 18.92 -13.18 -33.21
CA MET A 1 19.62 -11.90 -33.42
C MET A 1 19.46 -11.50 -34.88
N LYS A 2 19.12 -10.24 -35.18
CA LYS A 2 19.05 -9.74 -36.56
C LYS A 2 20.48 -9.49 -37.05
N THR A 3 20.82 -9.98 -38.24
CA THR A 3 22.13 -9.79 -38.89
C THR A 3 21.97 -8.95 -40.15
N THR A 4 22.95 -8.09 -40.45
CA THR A 4 23.00 -7.28 -41.67
C THR A 4 24.35 -7.45 -42.38
N GLU A 5 24.36 -7.30 -43.71
CA GLU A 5 25.57 -7.41 -44.53
C GLU A 5 25.94 -6.05 -45.11
N ILE A 6 27.19 -5.65 -44.93
CA ILE A 6 27.72 -4.37 -45.43
C ILE A 6 28.90 -4.67 -46.34
N LYS A 7 28.91 -4.07 -47.53
CA LYS A 7 30.01 -4.19 -48.48
C LYS A 7 31.07 -3.15 -48.17
N ASN A 8 32.31 -3.59 -47.98
CA ASN A 8 33.44 -2.69 -47.83
C ASN A 8 33.87 -2.11 -49.19
N GLU A 9 34.71 -1.07 -49.18
CA GLU A 9 35.20 -0.38 -50.39
C GLU A 9 35.92 -1.32 -51.38
N GLY A 10 36.42 -2.47 -50.93
CA GLY A 10 37.00 -3.53 -51.76
C GLY A 10 36.01 -4.59 -52.30
N GLY A 11 34.70 -4.39 -52.16
CA GLY A 11 33.66 -5.28 -52.69
C GLY A 11 33.36 -6.54 -51.86
N ALA A 12 34.11 -6.79 -50.79
CA ALA A 12 33.86 -7.90 -49.87
C ALA A 12 32.67 -7.61 -48.94
N SER A 13 31.74 -8.56 -48.83
CA SER A 13 30.60 -8.51 -47.90
C SER A 13 31.03 -8.95 -46.49
N VAL A 14 30.85 -8.09 -45.50
CA VAL A 14 31.11 -8.38 -44.09
C VAL A 14 29.79 -8.44 -43.33
N LYS A 15 29.62 -9.48 -42.50
CA LYS A 15 28.42 -9.69 -41.67
C LYS A 15 28.55 -8.96 -40.33
N TYR A 16 27.45 -8.32 -39.92
CA TYR A 16 27.31 -7.63 -38.65
C TYR A 16 26.07 -8.11 -37.88
N ASP A 17 26.22 -8.28 -36.58
CA ASP A 17 25.15 -8.55 -35.63
C ASP A 17 24.60 -7.20 -35.11
N ILE A 18 23.27 -7.05 -35.04
CA ILE A 18 22.65 -5.90 -34.36
C ILE A 18 22.71 -6.11 -32.84
N VAL A 19 23.33 -5.18 -32.12
CA VAL A 19 23.47 -5.19 -30.66
C VAL A 19 22.82 -3.96 -30.03
N ASN A 20 22.38 -4.08 -28.77
CA ASN A 20 21.69 -2.99 -28.07
C ASN A 20 22.67 -1.97 -27.45
N ILE A 21 23.92 -2.36 -27.22
CA ILE A 21 24.96 -1.53 -26.60
C ILE A 21 26.24 -1.65 -27.44
N GLY A 22 26.84 -0.51 -27.79
CA GLY A 22 28.15 -0.46 -28.44
C GLY A 22 29.29 -0.67 -27.46
N CYS A 23 30.29 -1.48 -27.86
CA CYS A 23 31.55 -1.59 -27.14
C CYS A 23 32.29 -0.23 -27.21
N LYS A 24 32.54 0.45 -26.09
CA LYS A 24 33.34 1.70 -26.05
C LYS A 24 34.78 1.39 -26.51
N ASP A 25 35.32 2.18 -27.45
CA ASP A 25 36.67 2.05 -28.02
C ASP A 25 36.95 0.73 -28.80
N CYS A 26 35.92 0.07 -29.34
CA CYS A 26 36.08 -1.14 -30.16
C CYS A 26 36.16 -0.82 -31.66
N PRO A 27 37.22 -1.26 -32.38
CA PRO A 27 37.36 -1.00 -33.82
C PRO A 27 36.41 -1.82 -34.70
N TYR A 28 35.64 -2.74 -34.10
CA TYR A 28 34.71 -3.63 -34.81
C TYR A 28 33.24 -3.26 -34.60
N CYS A 29 32.97 -2.23 -33.80
CA CYS A 29 31.62 -1.75 -33.50
C CYS A 29 31.39 -0.39 -34.14
N MET A 30 30.22 -0.19 -34.73
CA MET A 30 29.82 1.08 -35.34
C MET A 30 28.33 1.35 -35.16
N MET A 31 27.93 2.60 -35.32
CA MET A 31 26.51 3.01 -35.32
C MET A 31 26.04 3.20 -36.75
N ALA A 32 24.94 2.54 -37.11
CA ALA A 32 24.25 2.74 -38.38
C ALA A 32 22.74 2.66 -38.16
N GLU A 33 21.98 3.57 -38.78
CA GLU A 33 20.50 3.60 -38.73
C GLU A 33 19.92 3.53 -37.31
N GLY A 34 20.59 4.12 -36.31
CA GLY A 34 20.13 4.13 -34.92
C GLY A 34 20.39 2.84 -34.13
N HIS A 35 21.11 1.87 -34.72
CA HIS A 35 21.50 0.62 -34.08
C HIS A 35 23.02 0.48 -33.98
N TYR A 36 23.50 -0.18 -32.92
CA TYR A 36 24.89 -0.61 -32.82
C TYR A 36 25.08 -1.91 -33.62
N LEU A 37 26.09 -1.93 -34.47
CA LEU A 37 26.48 -3.08 -35.29
C LEU A 37 27.84 -3.60 -34.86
N CYS A 38 27.99 -4.90 -34.65
CA CYS A 38 29.26 -5.56 -34.31
C CYS A 38 29.61 -6.61 -35.36
N ARG A 39 30.85 -6.67 -35.85
CA ARG A 39 31.28 -7.70 -36.82
C ARG A 39 31.04 -9.10 -36.27
N SER A 40 30.31 -9.93 -37.03
CA SER A 40 29.94 -11.28 -36.63
C SER A 40 31.13 -12.25 -36.62
N ASP A 41 32.19 -11.94 -37.37
CA ASP A 41 33.40 -12.79 -37.55
C ASP A 41 34.55 -12.45 -36.59
N LYS A 42 34.37 -11.46 -35.70
CA LYS A 42 35.37 -11.05 -34.69
C LYS A 42 34.73 -11.09 -33.30
N SER A 43 35.43 -11.66 -32.32
CA SER A 43 34.96 -11.67 -30.94
C SER A 43 35.11 -10.27 -30.32
N CYS A 44 34.06 -9.45 -30.27
CA CYS A 44 34.06 -8.28 -29.36
C CYS A 44 34.03 -8.82 -27.92
N ASN A 45 34.84 -8.21 -27.04
CA ASN A 45 34.79 -8.41 -25.58
C ASN A 45 33.42 -8.11 -24.95
N ALA A 46 32.45 -7.51 -25.66
CA ALA A 46 31.07 -7.41 -25.18
C ALA A 46 30.37 -8.77 -25.06
N LYS A 47 30.81 -9.82 -25.77
CA LYS A 47 30.31 -11.19 -25.54
C LYS A 47 30.96 -11.85 -24.30
N ALA A 48 32.02 -11.29 -23.73
CA ALA A 48 32.77 -11.85 -22.61
C ALA A 48 32.53 -11.14 -21.26
N ASN A 49 31.91 -9.95 -21.27
CA ASN A 49 31.59 -9.16 -20.07
C ASN A 49 30.08 -9.09 -19.75
N MET A 50 29.25 -9.92 -20.37
CA MET A 50 27.89 -10.16 -19.85
C MET A 50 28.01 -11.27 -18.81
N THR A 51 28.04 -10.92 -17.53
CA THR A 51 27.69 -11.88 -16.48
C THR A 51 26.20 -12.21 -16.61
N ASP A 52 25.76 -13.40 -16.18
CA ASP A 52 24.35 -13.88 -16.19
C ASP A 52 23.34 -12.96 -15.44
N ASP A 53 23.77 -11.79 -14.99
CA ASP A 53 23.01 -10.78 -14.27
C ASP A 53 22.54 -9.59 -15.14
N ASP A 54 22.94 -9.51 -16.42
CA ASP A 54 22.55 -8.42 -17.35
C ASP A 54 21.40 -8.77 -18.33
N GLU A 55 20.83 -9.98 -18.28
CA GLU A 55 19.51 -10.24 -18.87
C GLU A 55 18.42 -9.66 -17.95
N PRO A 56 17.39 -8.97 -18.48
CA PRO A 56 16.25 -8.57 -17.66
C PRO A 56 15.55 -9.84 -17.17
N LYS A 57 15.88 -10.27 -15.94
CA LYS A 57 15.19 -11.38 -15.26
C LYS A 57 13.71 -11.04 -15.24
N GLN A 58 12.90 -11.91 -15.86
CA GLN A 58 11.45 -11.85 -15.84
C GLN A 58 10.97 -11.60 -14.40
N LYS A 59 10.33 -10.46 -14.15
CA LYS A 59 9.89 -10.12 -12.80
C LYS A 59 8.61 -10.87 -12.49
N VAL A 60 8.55 -11.42 -11.28
CA VAL A 60 7.35 -12.05 -10.73
C VAL A 60 6.77 -11.12 -9.68
N ILE A 61 5.63 -10.51 -9.99
CA ILE A 61 4.98 -9.52 -9.13
C ILE A 61 3.71 -10.13 -8.54
N ILE A 62 3.61 -10.14 -7.21
CA ILE A 62 2.42 -10.55 -6.48
C ILE A 62 1.60 -9.31 -6.13
N TYR A 63 0.28 -9.38 -6.35
CA TYR A 63 -0.66 -8.39 -5.83
C TYR A 63 -1.74 -9.01 -4.94
N SER A 64 -1.77 -8.54 -3.69
CA SER A 64 -2.70 -8.99 -2.65
C SER A 64 -3.53 -7.81 -2.11
N ARG A 65 -4.83 -8.02 -1.90
CA ARG A 65 -5.76 -7.00 -1.41
C ARG A 65 -6.68 -7.56 -0.34
N VAL A 66 -6.98 -6.76 0.69
CA VAL A 66 -8.02 -7.07 1.68
C VAL A 66 -8.84 -5.84 2.05
N SER A 67 -10.14 -6.00 2.24
CA SER A 67 -11.02 -4.89 2.62
C SER A 67 -11.06 -4.62 4.12
N THR A 68 -10.82 -5.62 4.98
CA THR A 68 -11.05 -5.48 6.44
C THR A 68 -10.36 -6.52 7.35
N GLU A 69 -9.87 -7.65 6.84
CA GLU A 69 -9.43 -8.79 7.68
C GLU A 69 -7.98 -9.20 7.39
N LYS A 70 -7.16 -9.23 8.44
CA LYS A 70 -5.74 -9.66 8.36
C LYS A 70 -5.58 -11.15 8.07
N GLN A 71 -6.47 -11.99 8.63
CA GLN A 71 -6.46 -13.43 8.38
C GLN A 71 -6.64 -13.79 6.90
N THR A 72 -7.40 -12.97 6.16
CA THR A 72 -7.61 -13.17 4.72
C THR A 72 -6.37 -12.83 3.90
N LEU A 73 -5.45 -12.01 4.41
CA LEU A 73 -4.21 -11.66 3.70
C LEU A 73 -3.21 -12.82 3.79
N GLU A 74 -2.97 -13.34 4.99
CA GLU A 74 -2.10 -14.49 5.23
C GLU A 74 -2.52 -15.71 4.40
N GLN A 75 -3.83 -15.96 4.28
CA GLN A 75 -4.34 -17.06 3.44
C GLN A 75 -3.99 -16.87 1.96
N GLN A 76 -4.08 -15.65 1.44
CA GLN A 76 -3.73 -15.35 0.04
C GLN A 76 -2.24 -15.55 -0.20
N GLU A 77 -1.41 -15.05 0.70
CA GLU A 77 0.05 -15.19 0.64
C GLU A 77 0.45 -16.66 0.67
N ARG A 78 -0.13 -17.44 1.60
CA ARG A 78 0.10 -18.89 1.65
C ARG A 78 -0.26 -19.57 0.33
N THR A 79 -1.44 -19.28 -0.21
CA THR A 79 -1.92 -19.89 -1.46
C THR A 79 -0.99 -19.57 -2.64
N ILE A 80 -0.53 -18.32 -2.74
CA ILE A 80 0.38 -17.88 -3.80
C ILE A 80 1.78 -18.49 -3.61
N ASN A 81 2.29 -18.54 -2.38
CA ASN A 81 3.59 -19.13 -2.08
C ASN A 81 3.63 -20.64 -2.35
N GLU A 82 2.56 -21.36 -2.04
CA GLU A 82 2.40 -22.78 -2.40
C GLU A 82 2.48 -22.97 -3.92
N TRP A 83 1.77 -22.13 -4.69
CA TRP A 83 1.82 -22.16 -6.16
C TRP A 83 3.22 -21.85 -6.70
N LEU A 84 3.89 -20.81 -6.17
CA LEU A 84 5.25 -20.45 -6.56
C LEU A 84 6.24 -21.60 -6.34
N ASN A 85 6.15 -22.27 -5.19
CA ASN A 85 6.99 -23.42 -4.86
C ASN A 85 6.75 -24.58 -5.84
N CYS A 86 5.50 -24.87 -6.20
CA CYS A 86 5.17 -25.90 -7.18
C CYS A 86 5.73 -25.61 -8.59
N HIS A 87 5.91 -24.33 -8.94
CA HIS A 87 6.41 -23.90 -10.25
C HIS A 87 7.89 -23.50 -10.25
N ASN A 88 8.58 -23.69 -9.11
CA ASN A 88 9.98 -23.29 -8.91
C ASN A 88 10.25 -21.80 -9.25
N LEU A 89 9.27 -20.94 -8.97
CA LEU A 89 9.34 -19.49 -9.19
C LEU A 89 9.54 -18.77 -7.85
N LYS A 90 10.20 -17.61 -7.89
CA LYS A 90 10.36 -16.72 -6.73
C LYS A 90 9.76 -15.37 -7.03
N ALA A 91 9.01 -14.81 -6.08
CA ALA A 91 8.49 -13.46 -6.19
C ALA A 91 9.62 -12.44 -6.15
N THR A 92 9.65 -11.54 -7.14
CA THR A 92 10.55 -10.39 -7.18
C THR A 92 10.01 -9.25 -6.35
N HIS A 93 8.69 -9.00 -6.45
CA HIS A 93 8.01 -7.93 -5.73
C HIS A 93 6.66 -8.40 -5.20
N GLU A 94 6.30 -7.91 -4.02
CA GLU A 94 5.00 -8.16 -3.41
C GLU A 94 4.33 -6.84 -3.03
N VAL A 95 3.14 -6.60 -3.56
CA VAL A 95 2.36 -5.39 -3.31
C VAL A 95 1.09 -5.76 -2.54
N LYS A 96 0.98 -5.24 -1.31
CA LYS A 96 -0.16 -5.46 -0.42
C LYS A 96 -0.99 -4.19 -0.31
N GLU A 97 -2.31 -4.34 -0.39
CA GLU A 97 -3.25 -3.23 -0.25
C GLU A 97 -4.36 -3.56 0.76
N GLU A 98 -4.31 -2.91 1.92
CA GLU A 98 -5.27 -3.07 3.00
C GLU A 98 -6.33 -1.96 3.01
N GLY A 99 -7.56 -2.29 3.40
CA GLY A 99 -8.63 -1.32 3.60
C GLY A 99 -9.29 -0.81 2.32
N VAL A 100 -8.88 -1.32 1.15
CA VAL A 100 -9.42 -0.88 -0.14
C VAL A 100 -10.43 -1.89 -0.67
N SER A 101 -11.64 -1.39 -0.93
CA SER A 101 -12.73 -2.15 -1.52
C SER A 101 -12.50 -2.33 -3.02
N GLY A 102 -12.72 -3.52 -3.56
CA GLY A 102 -12.68 -3.74 -5.01
C GLY A 102 -13.77 -2.98 -5.80
N LYS A 103 -14.64 -2.19 -5.16
CA LYS A 103 -15.52 -1.22 -5.87
C LYS A 103 -14.71 -0.11 -6.52
N VAL A 104 -13.51 0.17 -5.99
CA VAL A 104 -12.59 1.17 -6.53
C VAL A 104 -11.99 0.60 -7.81
N SER A 105 -11.93 1.41 -8.87
CA SER A 105 -11.32 1.03 -10.16
C SER A 105 -9.89 0.53 -9.96
N TYR A 106 -9.41 -0.39 -10.81
CA TYR A 106 -8.02 -0.84 -10.72
C TYR A 106 -7.02 0.32 -10.88
N LYS A 107 -7.38 1.34 -11.67
CA LYS A 107 -6.56 2.54 -11.90
C LYS A 107 -6.32 3.36 -10.63
N ASP A 108 -7.31 3.39 -9.74
CA ASP A 108 -7.23 4.16 -8.50
C ASP A 108 -6.61 3.37 -7.34
N ARG A 109 -6.35 2.08 -7.53
CA ARG A 109 -5.74 1.15 -6.58
C ARG A 109 -4.23 1.06 -6.73
N ASN A 110 -3.56 0.43 -5.76
CA ASN A 110 -2.14 0.09 -5.90
C ASN A 110 -1.87 -0.83 -7.10
N LEU A 111 -2.87 -1.60 -7.54
CA LEU A 111 -2.79 -2.35 -8.79
C LEU A 111 -2.46 -1.43 -9.98
N GLY A 112 -3.20 -0.33 -10.15
CA GLY A 112 -2.94 0.63 -11.22
C GLY A 112 -1.79 1.59 -10.96
N LYS A 113 -1.62 2.03 -9.70
CA LYS A 113 -0.66 3.08 -9.32
C LYS A 113 0.75 2.58 -9.06
N VAL A 114 0.90 1.32 -8.66
CA VAL A 114 2.17 0.74 -8.20
C VAL A 114 2.54 -0.47 -9.04
N VAL A 115 1.63 -1.43 -9.23
CA VAL A 115 1.93 -2.67 -9.95
C VAL A 115 2.09 -2.44 -11.45
N LEU A 116 1.15 -1.73 -12.10
CA LEU A 116 1.25 -1.47 -13.55
C LEU A 116 2.53 -0.73 -13.96
N PRO A 117 3.01 0.31 -13.24
CA PRO A 117 4.29 0.95 -13.54
C PRO A 117 5.51 0.06 -13.28
N MET A 118 5.40 -0.98 -12.45
CA MET A 118 6.49 -1.94 -12.19
C MET A 118 6.58 -3.05 -13.23
N LEU A 119 5.49 -3.32 -13.96
CA LEU A 119 5.41 -4.36 -14.97
C LEU A 119 6.09 -3.93 -16.28
N ASP A 120 7.13 -4.66 -16.64
CA ASP A 120 7.77 -4.59 -17.94
C ASP A 120 7.25 -5.68 -18.88
N LYS A 121 7.72 -5.62 -20.13
CA LYS A 121 7.30 -6.56 -21.16
C LYS A 121 7.73 -7.99 -20.80
N GLY A 122 6.78 -8.93 -20.76
CA GLY A 122 7.05 -10.34 -20.50
C GLY A 122 7.05 -10.73 -19.01
N ASP A 123 6.79 -9.80 -18.09
CA ASP A 123 6.71 -10.08 -16.65
C ASP A 123 5.51 -10.97 -16.29
N ILE A 124 5.51 -11.49 -15.05
CA ILE A 124 4.42 -12.30 -14.49
C ILE A 124 3.70 -11.50 -13.40
N LEU A 125 2.39 -11.36 -13.54
CA LEU A 125 1.50 -10.86 -12.49
C LEU A 125 0.74 -12.01 -11.85
N ILE A 126 0.87 -12.18 -10.54
CA ILE A 126 0.18 -13.22 -9.77
C ILE A 126 -0.81 -12.59 -8.80
N VAL A 127 -2.04 -13.08 -8.84
CA VAL A 127 -3.10 -12.76 -7.87
C VAL A 127 -3.73 -14.04 -7.32
N SER A 128 -4.27 -13.96 -6.11
CA SER A 128 -4.95 -15.10 -5.49
C SER A 128 -6.28 -15.45 -6.19
N GLU A 129 -7.07 -14.42 -6.53
CA GLU A 129 -8.41 -14.56 -7.12
C GLU A 129 -8.76 -13.36 -8.02
N VAL A 130 -9.71 -13.56 -8.95
CA VAL A 130 -10.16 -12.53 -9.92
C VAL A 130 -10.63 -11.25 -9.22
N SER A 131 -11.25 -11.36 -8.04
CA SER A 131 -11.76 -10.21 -7.28
C SER A 131 -10.65 -9.28 -6.74
N ARG A 132 -9.38 -9.68 -6.86
CA ARG A 132 -8.22 -8.81 -6.64
C ARG A 132 -7.99 -7.87 -7.81
N ILE A 133 -8.22 -8.32 -9.03
CA ILE A 133 -8.06 -7.52 -10.24
C ILE A 133 -9.17 -6.48 -10.36
N GLY A 134 -10.44 -6.91 -10.31
CA GLY A 134 -11.58 -6.04 -10.52
C GLY A 134 -12.87 -6.65 -9.97
N ARG A 135 -13.95 -5.87 -9.95
CA ARG A 135 -15.27 -6.33 -9.45
C ARG A 135 -16.37 -6.38 -10.48
N SER A 136 -16.16 -5.81 -11.65
CA SER A 136 -17.06 -5.98 -12.79
C SER A 136 -16.32 -6.69 -13.89
N MET A 137 -17.06 -7.46 -14.67
CA MET A 137 -16.54 -8.12 -15.86
C MET A 137 -15.87 -7.11 -16.81
N SER A 138 -16.49 -5.93 -16.98
CA SER A 138 -15.89 -4.85 -17.78
C SER A 138 -14.55 -4.37 -17.23
N ASP A 139 -14.39 -4.26 -15.90
CA ASP A 139 -13.15 -3.80 -15.27
C ASP A 139 -12.00 -4.81 -15.48
N ILE A 140 -12.31 -6.11 -15.40
CA ILE A 140 -11.34 -7.19 -15.61
C ILE A 140 -10.94 -7.28 -17.09
N ASN A 141 -11.91 -7.18 -18.00
CA ASN A 141 -11.64 -7.19 -19.43
C ASN A 141 -10.73 -6.01 -19.83
N LYS A 142 -11.03 -4.81 -19.35
CA LYS A 142 -10.19 -3.62 -19.56
C LYS A 142 -8.79 -3.82 -18.99
N PHE A 143 -8.68 -4.35 -17.77
CA PHE A 143 -7.37 -4.62 -17.18
C PHE A 143 -6.52 -5.57 -18.04
N VAL A 144 -7.09 -6.68 -18.50
CA VAL A 144 -6.34 -7.65 -19.31
C VAL A 144 -6.03 -7.10 -20.70
N ASN A 145 -7.01 -6.54 -21.40
CA ASN A 145 -6.86 -6.11 -22.79
C ASN A 145 -6.12 -4.78 -22.95
N ASP A 146 -6.37 -3.80 -22.07
CA ASP A 146 -5.78 -2.47 -22.18
C ASP A 146 -4.41 -2.41 -21.49
N GLU A 147 -4.17 -3.22 -20.44
CA GLU A 147 -2.94 -3.12 -19.65
C GLU A 147 -1.98 -4.29 -19.83
N LEU A 148 -2.44 -5.53 -19.75
CA LEU A 148 -1.55 -6.70 -19.74
C LEU A 148 -1.15 -7.15 -21.15
N LYS A 149 -2.11 -7.21 -22.07
CA LYS A 149 -1.90 -7.63 -23.46
C LYS A 149 -0.85 -6.79 -24.21
N PRO A 150 -0.86 -5.44 -24.16
CA PRO A 150 0.17 -4.63 -24.84
C PRO A 150 1.57 -4.85 -24.28
N ARG A 151 1.66 -5.27 -23.00
CA ARG A 151 2.91 -5.55 -22.29
C ARG A 151 3.31 -7.04 -22.34
N ALA A 152 2.55 -7.90 -23.04
CA ALA A 152 2.84 -9.33 -23.08
C ALA A 152 3.04 -9.95 -21.68
N VAL A 153 2.28 -9.49 -20.68
CA VAL A 153 2.40 -9.96 -19.29
C VAL A 153 1.70 -11.31 -19.15
N ARG A 154 2.30 -12.24 -18.40
CA ARG A 154 1.63 -13.48 -17.99
C ARG A 154 0.79 -13.23 -16.74
N LEU A 155 -0.50 -13.52 -16.78
CA LEU A 155 -1.41 -13.38 -15.66
C LEU A 155 -1.72 -14.74 -15.04
N VAL A 156 -1.44 -14.89 -13.75
CA VAL A 156 -1.75 -16.10 -12.97
C VAL A 156 -2.80 -15.77 -11.91
N ILE A 157 -3.89 -16.54 -11.90
CA ILE A 157 -4.93 -16.49 -10.86
C ILE A 157 -4.99 -17.83 -10.15
N VAL A 158 -4.37 -17.88 -8.97
CA VAL A 158 -3.97 -19.13 -8.31
C VAL A 158 -5.15 -20.02 -7.92
N GLN A 159 -6.17 -19.47 -7.24
CA GLN A 159 -7.29 -20.28 -6.73
C GLN A 159 -8.12 -20.94 -7.85
N MET A 160 -8.03 -20.40 -9.05
CA MET A 160 -8.84 -20.80 -10.20
C MET A 160 -8.03 -21.63 -11.20
N GLY A 161 -6.74 -21.83 -10.94
CA GLY A 161 -5.83 -22.53 -11.85
C GLY A 161 -5.68 -21.84 -13.22
N ILE A 162 -5.92 -20.53 -13.28
CA ILE A 162 -5.86 -19.78 -14.53
C ILE A 162 -4.44 -19.27 -14.71
N ASP A 163 -3.88 -19.54 -15.89
CA ASP A 163 -2.55 -19.12 -16.28
C ASP A 163 -2.60 -18.65 -17.74
N LEU A 164 -2.59 -17.33 -17.92
CA LEU A 164 -2.81 -16.69 -19.21
C LEU A 164 -1.53 -16.01 -19.67
N ASP A 165 -1.00 -16.44 -20.80
CA ASP A 165 -0.02 -15.66 -21.53
C ASP A 165 -0.76 -14.57 -22.33
N CYS A 166 -0.77 -13.33 -21.81
CA CYS A 166 -1.51 -12.26 -22.47
C CYS A 166 -0.90 -11.83 -23.82
N SER A 167 0.29 -12.31 -24.18
CA SER A 167 0.87 -12.08 -25.52
C SER A 167 0.16 -12.91 -26.61
N HIS A 168 -0.46 -14.03 -26.22
CA HIS A 168 -1.07 -15.00 -27.12
C HIS A 168 -2.42 -15.51 -26.59
N LEU A 169 -3.31 -14.60 -26.19
CA LEU A 169 -4.66 -14.95 -25.75
C LEU A 169 -5.45 -15.63 -26.87
N LYS A 170 -5.87 -16.86 -26.61
CA LYS A 170 -6.80 -17.61 -27.46
C LYS A 170 -8.24 -17.30 -27.07
N ALA A 171 -9.18 -17.59 -27.95
CA ALA A 171 -10.61 -17.46 -27.65
C ALA A 171 -11.04 -18.26 -26.39
N ILE A 172 -10.39 -19.40 -26.12
CA ILE A 172 -10.65 -20.19 -24.91
C ILE A 172 -10.18 -19.49 -23.63
N ASP A 173 -9.07 -18.75 -23.69
CA ASP A 173 -8.53 -17.99 -22.56
C ASP A 173 -9.45 -16.83 -22.21
N GLU A 174 -9.93 -16.12 -23.24
CA GLU A 174 -10.90 -15.04 -23.10
C GLU A 174 -12.25 -15.56 -22.57
N MET A 175 -12.71 -16.72 -23.05
CA MET A 175 -13.92 -17.39 -22.54
C MET A 175 -13.77 -17.80 -21.07
N LEU A 176 -12.62 -18.36 -20.69
CA LEU A 176 -12.36 -18.78 -19.31
C LEU A 176 -12.36 -17.58 -18.36
N LEU A 177 -11.65 -16.51 -18.75
CA LEU A 177 -11.65 -15.25 -18.01
C LEU A 177 -13.07 -14.67 -17.90
N PHE A 178 -13.87 -14.78 -18.97
CA PHE A 178 -15.26 -14.35 -18.98
C PHE A 178 -16.12 -15.12 -17.98
N ALA A 179 -16.08 -16.44 -18.03
CA ALA A 179 -16.89 -17.30 -17.15
C ALA A 179 -16.60 -17.02 -15.67
N PHE A 180 -15.34 -16.84 -15.32
CA PHE A 180 -14.94 -16.61 -13.94
C PHE A 180 -15.19 -15.19 -13.44
N SER A 181 -15.01 -14.20 -14.30
CA SER A 181 -15.40 -12.82 -13.99
C SER A 181 -16.91 -12.71 -13.79
N PHE A 182 -17.69 -13.41 -14.61
CA PHE A 182 -19.14 -13.51 -14.46
C PHE A 182 -19.54 -14.24 -13.17
N SER A 183 -18.91 -15.37 -12.86
CA SER A 183 -19.14 -16.09 -11.60
C SER A 183 -18.86 -15.22 -10.38
N ALA A 184 -17.76 -14.46 -10.38
CA ALA A 184 -17.41 -13.55 -9.29
C ALA A 184 -18.42 -12.40 -9.14
N GLN A 185 -18.99 -11.93 -10.26
CA GLN A 185 -20.07 -10.95 -10.24
C GLN A 185 -21.36 -11.54 -9.67
N MET A 186 -21.77 -12.72 -10.13
CA MET A 186 -22.96 -13.42 -9.66
C MET A 186 -22.90 -13.73 -8.17
N GLU A 187 -21.79 -14.29 -7.67
CA GLU A 187 -21.61 -14.60 -6.24
C GLU A 187 -21.86 -13.36 -5.38
N ARG A 188 -21.37 -12.21 -5.84
CA ARG A 188 -21.50 -10.95 -5.14
C ARG A 188 -22.94 -10.43 -5.14
N GLU A 189 -23.62 -10.53 -6.27
CA GLU A 189 -25.04 -10.18 -6.37
C GLU A 189 -25.86 -11.04 -5.40
N LEU A 190 -25.59 -12.35 -5.34
CA LEU A 190 -26.21 -13.27 -4.37
C LEU A 190 -25.88 -12.90 -2.91
N ILE A 191 -24.65 -12.51 -2.59
CA ILE A 191 -24.29 -12.05 -1.24
C ILE A 191 -25.06 -10.78 -0.87
N GLN A 192 -25.19 -9.85 -1.82
CA GLN A 192 -25.91 -8.60 -1.64
C GLN A 192 -27.40 -8.88 -1.39
N GLU A 193 -28.02 -9.73 -2.19
CA GLU A 193 -29.41 -10.18 -2.03
C GLU A 193 -29.62 -10.83 -0.66
N ARG A 194 -28.79 -11.82 -0.30
CA ARG A 194 -28.86 -12.48 1.02
C ARG A 194 -28.77 -11.49 2.17
N THR A 195 -27.88 -10.49 2.06
CA THR A 195 -27.72 -9.46 3.08
C THR A 195 -28.95 -8.57 3.17
N GLN A 196 -29.53 -8.20 2.03
CA GLN A 196 -30.73 -7.37 1.95
C GLN A 196 -31.95 -8.09 2.53
N SER A 197 -32.19 -9.35 2.15
CA SER A 197 -33.27 -10.17 2.72
C SER A 197 -33.10 -10.37 4.22
N ALA A 198 -31.88 -10.62 4.70
CA ALA A 198 -31.61 -10.72 6.14
C ALA A 198 -31.88 -9.39 6.88
N LEU A 199 -31.61 -8.25 6.26
CA LEU A 199 -31.92 -6.93 6.81
C LEU A 199 -33.43 -6.66 6.83
N GLU A 200 -34.17 -7.10 5.82
CA GLU A 200 -35.64 -6.98 5.75
C GLU A 200 -36.32 -7.79 6.85
N VAL A 201 -35.91 -9.04 7.07
CA VAL A 201 -36.41 -9.86 8.18
C VAL A 201 -36.15 -9.18 9.52
N ARG A 202 -34.97 -8.59 9.72
CA ARG A 202 -34.64 -7.85 10.96
C ARG A 202 -35.50 -6.60 11.13
N LYS A 203 -35.79 -5.88 10.05
CA LYS A 203 -36.70 -4.72 10.08
C LYS A 203 -38.11 -5.13 10.45
N GLN A 204 -38.61 -6.24 9.90
CA GLN A 204 -39.93 -6.78 10.24
C GLN A 204 -40.03 -7.19 11.70
N LYS A 205 -39.03 -7.93 12.22
CA LYS A 205 -38.97 -8.27 13.65
C LYS A 205 -38.94 -7.05 14.55
N LEU A 206 -38.17 -6.03 14.20
CA LEU A 206 -38.19 -4.76 14.95
C LEU A 206 -39.54 -4.04 14.91
N ALA A 207 -40.28 -4.15 13.80
CA ALA A 207 -41.61 -3.54 13.70
C ALA A 207 -42.67 -4.31 14.51
N GLN A 208 -42.54 -5.63 14.63
CA GLN A 208 -43.48 -6.49 15.37
C GLN A 208 -43.16 -6.54 16.88
N ASP A 209 -41.92 -6.87 17.22
CA ASP A 209 -41.50 -7.20 18.58
C ASP A 209 -40.74 -6.05 19.26
N GLY A 210 -40.37 -5.00 18.51
CA GLY A 210 -39.56 -3.89 19.00
C GLY A 210 -38.07 -4.21 19.20
N GLU A 211 -37.68 -5.49 19.15
CA GLU A 211 -36.31 -5.96 19.33
C GLU A 211 -36.00 -7.27 18.58
N PHE A 212 -34.72 -7.55 18.37
CA PHE A 212 -34.25 -8.86 17.92
C PHE A 212 -32.88 -9.19 18.53
N ILE A 213 -32.56 -10.48 18.63
CA ILE A 213 -31.25 -10.93 19.13
C ILE A 213 -30.27 -11.06 17.95
N SER A 214 -29.10 -10.43 18.06
CA SER A 214 -28.03 -10.50 17.06
C SER A 214 -27.35 -11.88 17.05
N LYS A 215 -26.54 -12.16 16.00
CA LYS A 215 -25.68 -13.36 15.96
C LYS A 215 -24.72 -13.47 17.17
N SER A 216 -24.39 -12.34 17.80
CA SER A 216 -23.54 -12.26 19.00
C SER A 216 -24.32 -12.30 20.31
N GLY A 217 -25.62 -12.64 20.27
CA GLY A 217 -26.47 -12.73 21.46
C GLY A 217 -26.92 -11.38 22.04
N LYS A 218 -26.66 -10.26 21.36
CA LYS A 218 -27.04 -8.93 21.85
C LYS A 218 -28.45 -8.57 21.42
N VAL A 219 -29.26 -8.05 22.34
CA VAL A 219 -30.56 -7.47 22.03
C VAL A 219 -30.37 -6.17 21.26
N VAL A 220 -30.99 -6.08 20.09
CA VAL A 220 -30.93 -4.92 19.20
C VAL A 220 -32.33 -4.33 19.07
N LYS A 221 -32.49 -3.07 19.49
CA LYS A 221 -33.76 -2.34 19.44
C LYS A 221 -33.86 -1.34 18.29
N LYS A 222 -32.74 -1.10 17.60
CA LYS A 222 -32.66 -0.15 16.49
C LYS A 222 -31.54 -0.54 15.52
N LEU A 223 -31.80 -0.45 14.23
CA LEU A 223 -30.79 -0.63 13.19
C LEU A 223 -30.06 0.69 12.90
N GLY A 224 -28.77 0.59 12.61
CA GLY A 224 -27.92 1.73 12.30
C GLY A 224 -27.53 2.57 13.52
N ARG A 225 -26.74 3.61 13.27
CA ARG A 225 -26.33 4.56 14.31
C ARG A 225 -27.53 5.44 14.69
N PRO A 226 -27.84 5.65 15.98
CA PRO A 226 -28.85 6.62 16.38
C PRO A 226 -28.46 8.01 15.86
N ARG A 227 -29.30 8.61 15.00
CA ARG A 227 -29.17 10.04 14.65
C ARG A 227 -29.45 10.84 15.93
N LYS A 228 -28.45 11.62 16.40
CA LYS A 228 -28.43 12.37 17.66
C LYS A 228 -28.33 11.52 18.94
N CYS A 229 -27.24 10.77 19.10
CA CYS A 229 -26.80 10.34 20.43
C CYS A 229 -25.64 11.23 20.88
N ASP A 230 -25.71 11.77 22.09
CA ASP A 230 -24.54 12.39 22.71
C ASP A 230 -23.51 11.29 23.00
N LEU A 231 -22.45 11.29 22.19
CA LEU A 231 -21.37 10.33 22.27
C LEU A 231 -20.16 10.91 23.00
N SER A 232 -20.27 12.10 23.60
CA SER A 232 -19.16 12.78 24.26
C SER A 232 -18.44 11.84 25.24
N ASN A 233 -19.18 11.11 26.06
CA ASN A 233 -18.60 10.16 27.03
C ASN A 233 -17.95 8.95 26.36
N ALA A 234 -18.58 8.35 25.34
CA ALA A 234 -18.01 7.21 24.61
C ALA A 234 -16.76 7.62 23.80
N GLN A 235 -16.75 8.83 23.24
CA GLN A 235 -15.62 9.41 22.53
C GLN A 235 -14.47 9.76 23.46
N LYS A 236 -14.76 10.31 24.65
CA LYS A 236 -13.77 10.54 25.72
C LYS A 236 -13.14 9.22 26.16
N ALA A 237 -13.95 8.22 26.51
CA ALA A 237 -13.47 6.89 26.90
C ALA A 237 -12.62 6.22 25.80
N ALA A 238 -13.04 6.30 24.53
CA ALA A 238 -12.26 5.79 23.41
C ALA A 238 -10.96 6.59 23.15
N SER A 239 -10.96 7.89 23.45
CA SER A 239 -9.76 8.74 23.38
C SER A 239 -8.77 8.39 24.48
N GLU A 240 -9.23 8.28 25.73
CA GLU A 240 -8.44 7.89 26.90
C GLU A 240 -7.84 6.50 26.73
N LYS A 241 -8.64 5.53 26.28
CA LYS A 241 -8.14 4.18 25.97
C LYS A 241 -7.01 4.22 24.94
N ARG A 242 -7.18 4.96 23.84
CA ARG A 242 -6.14 5.11 22.80
C ARG A 242 -4.88 5.81 23.33
N LYS A 243 -5.03 6.80 24.20
CA LYS A 243 -3.89 7.46 24.87
C LYS A 243 -3.14 6.47 25.77
N LYS A 244 -3.85 5.69 26.59
CA LYS A 244 -3.25 4.67 27.46
C LYS A 244 -2.48 3.62 26.66
N GLU A 245 -3.10 3.06 25.62
CA GLU A 245 -2.45 2.10 24.73
C GLU A 245 -1.23 2.70 24.02
N ALA A 246 -1.30 3.97 23.61
CA ALA A 246 -0.16 4.67 23.02
C ALA A 246 0.96 4.91 24.05
N ALA A 247 0.62 5.17 25.31
CA ALA A 247 1.58 5.42 26.39
C ALA A 247 2.34 4.15 26.81
N GLU A 248 1.71 2.99 26.67
CA GLU A 248 2.30 1.68 27.02
C GLU A 248 3.28 1.15 25.95
N LYS A 249 3.26 1.71 24.73
CA LYS A 249 4.16 1.25 23.65
C LYS A 249 5.63 1.51 23.99
N PRO A 250 6.52 0.49 23.95
CA PRO A 250 7.94 0.65 24.29
C PRO A 250 8.66 1.72 23.45
N CYS A 251 8.41 1.75 22.15
CA CYS A 251 8.99 2.75 21.23
C CYS A 251 8.59 4.19 21.62
N ASN A 252 7.30 4.41 21.94
CA ASN A 252 6.81 5.73 22.34
C ASN A 252 7.42 6.17 23.67
N LYS A 253 7.52 5.27 24.64
CA LYS A 253 8.15 5.52 25.94
C LYS A 253 9.64 5.86 25.79
N ALA A 254 10.35 5.12 24.93
CA ALA A 254 11.76 5.36 24.64
C ALA A 254 11.96 6.74 24.00
N ILE A 255 11.20 7.07 22.95
CA ILE A 255 11.25 8.39 22.29
C ILE A 255 11.00 9.51 23.29
N TRP A 256 9.95 9.38 24.11
CA TRP A 256 9.59 10.40 25.10
C TRP A 256 10.72 10.66 26.10
N ASN A 257 11.29 9.60 26.67
CA ASN A 257 12.35 9.71 27.68
C ASN A 257 13.66 10.23 27.10
N VAL A 258 14.05 9.79 25.90
CA VAL A 258 15.28 10.26 25.25
C VAL A 258 15.15 11.73 24.86
N VAL A 259 14.01 12.14 24.29
CA VAL A 259 13.78 13.55 23.97
C VAL A 259 13.78 14.39 25.26
N LYS A 260 13.13 13.92 26.34
CA LYS A 260 13.14 14.60 27.64
C LYS A 260 14.58 14.86 28.12
N LYS A 261 15.44 13.85 28.03
CA LYS A 261 16.86 13.93 28.41
C LYS A 261 17.66 14.90 27.54
N CYS A 262 17.51 14.81 26.21
CA CYS A 262 18.28 15.62 25.26
C CYS A 262 17.80 17.09 25.19
N THR A 263 16.62 17.41 25.70
CA THR A 263 16.01 18.75 25.62
C THR A 263 15.89 19.44 26.97
N ASN A 264 16.61 18.95 27.99
CA ASN A 264 16.58 19.46 29.36
C ASN A 264 15.13 19.60 29.88
N ASP A 265 14.44 18.47 29.99
CA ASP A 265 13.02 18.40 30.38
C ASP A 265 12.09 19.23 29.47
N PHE A 266 12.33 19.17 28.16
CA PHE A 266 11.55 19.85 27.11
C PHE A 266 11.67 21.38 27.10
N THR A 267 12.62 21.95 27.83
CA THR A 267 12.88 23.40 27.83
C THR A 267 13.63 23.86 26.57
N GLU A 268 14.48 22.99 26.02
CA GLU A 268 15.34 23.30 24.87
C GLU A 268 14.98 22.42 23.65
N LEU A 269 13.92 22.79 22.93
CA LEU A 269 13.43 22.05 21.76
C LEU A 269 14.11 22.49 20.45
N THR A 270 15.43 22.42 20.41
CA THR A 270 16.25 22.84 19.27
C THR A 270 16.51 21.70 18.28
N THR A 271 16.83 22.02 17.02
CA THR A 271 17.15 21.01 16.01
C THR A 271 18.35 20.12 16.39
N PRO A 272 19.45 20.65 16.97
CA PRO A 272 20.54 19.82 17.50
C PRO A 272 20.07 18.80 18.53
N ASN A 273 19.28 19.23 19.52
CA ASN A 273 18.80 18.34 20.60
C ASN A 273 17.95 17.17 20.06
N PHE A 274 17.17 17.39 18.99
CA PHE A 274 16.45 16.30 18.29
C PHE A 274 17.37 15.39 17.47
N ALA A 275 18.48 15.89 16.95
CA ALA A 275 19.48 15.08 16.26
C ALA A 275 20.21 14.17 17.26
N ASP A 276 20.58 14.71 18.44
CA ASP A 276 21.19 13.94 19.52
C ASP A 276 20.23 12.84 20.03
N ALA A 277 18.95 13.18 20.19
CA ALA A 277 17.91 12.21 20.54
C ALA A 277 17.77 11.10 19.49
N ALA A 278 17.82 11.43 18.20
CA ALA A 278 17.77 10.45 17.12
C ALA A 278 18.98 9.50 17.15
N MET A 279 20.18 10.03 17.37
CA MET A 279 21.40 9.22 17.50
C MET A 279 21.31 8.27 18.71
N MET A 280 20.86 8.75 19.86
CA MET A 280 20.71 7.92 21.06
C MET A 280 19.65 6.83 20.87
N LEU A 281 18.52 7.13 20.23
CA LEU A 281 17.49 6.12 19.92
C LEU A 281 18.00 5.03 18.96
N GLN A 282 18.81 5.42 17.97
CA GLN A 282 19.43 4.49 17.04
C GLN A 282 20.44 3.57 17.74
N GLN A 283 21.26 4.10 18.66
CA GLN A 283 22.17 3.30 19.48
C GLN A 283 21.44 2.31 20.39
N MET A 284 20.25 2.68 20.88
CA MET A 284 19.38 1.81 21.68
C MET A 284 18.60 0.78 20.84
N GLY A 285 18.79 0.76 19.51
CA GLY A 285 18.07 -0.16 18.61
C GLY A 285 16.56 0.13 18.52
N VAL A 286 16.14 1.39 18.74
CA VAL A 286 14.73 1.78 18.67
C VAL A 286 14.39 2.20 17.24
N TYR A 287 13.48 1.47 16.61
CA TYR A 287 12.98 1.73 15.27
C TYR A 287 11.49 2.09 15.30
N SER A 288 10.99 2.64 14.18
CA SER A 288 9.55 2.80 14.00
C SER A 288 8.85 1.43 13.99
N SER A 289 7.52 1.42 14.16
CA SER A 289 6.70 0.22 13.97
C SER A 289 6.81 -0.40 12.57
N THR A 290 7.30 0.36 11.59
CA THR A 290 7.57 -0.07 10.21
C THR A 290 9.04 -0.41 9.98
N GLY A 291 9.86 -0.49 11.03
CA GLY A 291 11.29 -0.84 10.96
C GLY A 291 12.19 0.28 10.44
N LYS A 292 11.69 1.52 10.30
CA LYS A 292 12.49 2.64 9.82
C LYS A 292 13.37 3.21 10.94
N VAL A 293 14.57 3.61 10.57
CA VAL A 293 15.47 4.41 11.42
C VAL A 293 14.79 5.74 11.75
N LEU A 294 14.84 6.13 13.02
CA LEU A 294 14.26 7.37 13.51
C LEU A 294 15.20 8.54 13.20
N THR A 295 14.94 9.28 12.11
CA THR A 295 15.67 10.52 11.79
C THR A 295 15.26 11.67 12.72
N LYS A 296 16.04 12.76 12.76
CA LYS A 296 15.73 13.95 13.56
C LYS A 296 14.32 14.51 13.28
N GLU A 297 13.86 14.51 12.02
CA GLU A 297 12.53 14.96 11.64
C GLU A 297 11.45 14.02 12.18
N LEU A 298 11.69 12.71 12.11
CA LEU A 298 10.76 11.70 12.61
C LEU A 298 10.66 11.75 14.13
N VAL A 299 11.79 11.92 14.85
CA VAL A 299 11.80 12.10 16.31
C VAL A 299 11.07 13.38 16.72
N ARG A 300 11.32 14.50 16.02
CA ARG A 300 10.61 15.76 16.25
C ARG A 300 9.11 15.62 16.04
N SER A 301 8.70 14.99 14.94
CA SER A 301 7.29 14.73 14.65
C SER A 301 6.65 13.81 15.70
N ALA A 302 7.36 12.74 16.08
CA ALA A 302 6.92 11.81 17.11
C ALA A 302 6.72 12.52 18.46
N TYR A 303 7.65 13.37 18.89
CA TYR A 303 7.52 14.18 20.10
C TYR A 303 6.21 14.99 20.11
N TYR A 304 5.90 15.74 19.05
CA TYR A 304 4.67 16.55 19.00
C TYR A 304 3.39 15.71 19.01
N ASN A 305 3.43 14.48 18.48
CA ASN A 305 2.31 13.55 18.58
C ASN A 305 2.17 12.99 20.00
N LEU A 306 3.29 12.60 20.60
CA LEU A 306 3.38 12.06 21.96
C LEU A 306 3.05 13.09 23.04
N ARG A 307 3.19 14.39 22.75
CA ARG A 307 2.76 15.47 23.64
C ARG A 307 1.26 15.41 23.95
N SER A 308 0.44 14.87 23.05
CA SER A 308 -1.00 14.64 23.30
C SER A 308 -1.30 13.39 24.15
N VAL A 309 -0.31 12.52 24.32
CA VAL A 309 -0.37 11.25 25.04
C VAL A 309 0.20 11.40 26.45
N TYR A 310 1.40 12.00 26.57
CA TYR A 310 2.13 12.16 27.83
C TYR A 310 2.14 13.60 28.38
N GLY A 311 1.78 14.60 27.56
CA GLY A 311 1.72 15.98 28.02
C GLY A 311 0.40 16.29 28.74
N SER A 312 0.47 17.03 29.84
CA SER A 312 -0.66 17.58 30.59
C SER A 312 -1.30 18.79 29.89
N GLN A 313 -0.55 19.45 29.02
CA GLN A 313 -0.94 20.68 28.32
C GLN A 313 -1.73 20.43 27.03
N VAL A 314 -2.82 21.18 26.87
CA VAL A 314 -3.71 21.25 25.72
C VAL A 314 -3.33 22.44 24.82
N TYR A 315 -3.22 22.24 23.51
CA TYR A 315 -2.75 23.29 22.59
C TYR A 315 -3.84 23.81 21.66
N PHE A 316 -3.80 25.12 21.46
CA PHE A 316 -4.52 25.81 20.40
C PHE A 316 -4.10 25.29 19.01
N ARG A 317 -5.08 24.86 18.21
CA ARG A 317 -4.91 24.55 16.79
C ARG A 317 -6.09 25.10 15.98
N ARG A 318 -5.81 26.01 15.04
CA ARG A 318 -6.81 26.59 14.12
C ARG A 318 -7.59 25.55 13.30
N GLY A 319 -7.03 24.36 13.07
CA GLY A 319 -7.72 23.27 12.37
C GLY A 319 -8.68 22.43 13.22
N SER A 320 -8.68 22.60 14.55
CA SER A 320 -9.41 21.72 15.48
C SER A 320 -10.93 21.94 15.46
N ALA A 321 -11.69 20.91 15.81
CA ALA A 321 -13.14 21.02 15.96
C ALA A 321 -13.53 22.03 17.06
N ASN A 322 -12.81 22.03 18.18
CA ASN A 322 -13.02 22.99 19.27
C ASN A 322 -12.80 24.43 18.82
N TYR A 323 -11.77 24.69 17.99
CA TYR A 323 -11.55 26.01 17.42
C TYR A 323 -12.73 26.48 16.57
N ARG A 324 -13.26 25.61 15.70
CA ARG A 324 -14.44 25.95 14.87
C ARG A 324 -15.65 26.29 15.73
N VAL A 325 -15.92 25.49 16.76
CA VAL A 325 -17.03 25.74 17.69
C VAL A 325 -16.85 27.06 18.46
N MET A 326 -15.63 27.38 18.90
CA MET A 326 -15.35 28.65 19.59
C MET A 326 -15.48 29.86 18.65
N ARG A 327 -15.07 29.71 17.38
CA ARG A 327 -15.26 30.73 16.33
C ARG A 327 -16.73 30.91 15.97
N GLU A 328 -17.51 29.84 15.89
CA GLU A 328 -18.97 29.90 15.70
C GLU A 328 -19.67 30.61 16.87
N LYS A 329 -19.10 30.53 18.07
CA LYS A 329 -19.54 31.29 19.26
C LYS A 329 -19.05 32.74 19.29
N GLY A 330 -18.33 33.20 18.26
CA GLY A 330 -17.89 34.59 18.12
C GLY A 330 -16.55 34.93 18.79
N MET A 331 -15.82 33.96 19.35
CA MET A 331 -14.55 34.25 20.03
C MET A 331 -13.44 34.65 19.04
N THR A 332 -12.59 35.60 19.41
CA THR A 332 -11.41 36.01 18.64
C THR A 332 -10.28 34.99 18.76
N ASP A 333 -9.28 35.07 17.87
CA ASP A 333 -8.11 34.18 17.95
C ASP A 333 -7.33 34.39 19.25
N GLU A 334 -7.27 35.65 19.72
CA GLU A 334 -6.61 36.06 20.96
C GLU A 334 -7.34 35.48 22.18
N GLU A 335 -8.68 35.57 22.21
CA GLU A 335 -9.51 35.01 23.28
C GLU A 335 -9.39 33.49 23.36
N ILE A 336 -9.37 32.82 22.20
CA ILE A 336 -9.20 31.36 22.17
C ILE A 336 -7.79 30.98 22.64
N GLN A 337 -6.75 31.70 22.23
CA GLN A 337 -5.39 31.46 22.71
C GLN A 337 -5.29 31.63 24.23
N GLN A 338 -5.94 32.66 24.77
CA GLN A 338 -6.00 32.92 26.21
C GLN A 338 -6.73 31.79 26.96
N TYR A 339 -7.86 31.30 26.43
CA TYR A 339 -8.59 30.16 26.97
C TYR A 339 -7.73 28.89 27.09
N TYR A 340 -6.93 28.56 26.08
CA TYR A 340 -6.01 27.41 26.15
C TYR A 340 -4.86 27.63 27.14
N LYS A 341 -4.39 28.88 27.35
CA LYS A 341 -3.39 29.19 28.39
C LYS A 341 -3.97 28.98 29.79
N GLU A 342 -5.18 29.45 30.04
CA GLU A 342 -5.87 29.31 31.34
C GLU A 342 -6.18 27.85 31.66
N LEU A 343 -6.65 27.06 30.67
CA LEU A 343 -6.83 25.61 30.81
C LEU A 343 -5.55 24.90 31.27
N ASN A 344 -4.41 25.26 30.69
CA ASN A 344 -3.13 24.64 31.02
C ASN A 344 -2.63 25.04 32.41
N ASN A 345 -2.85 26.30 32.82
CA ASN A 345 -2.52 26.76 34.17
C ASN A 345 -3.36 26.02 35.22
N ASN A 346 -4.65 25.80 34.95
CA ASN A 346 -5.53 25.06 35.86
C ASN A 346 -5.16 23.57 35.96
N ASN A 347 -4.76 22.95 34.84
CA ASN A 347 -4.27 21.56 34.84
C ASN A 347 -2.96 21.40 35.61
N ASN A 348 -2.05 22.38 35.53
CA ASN A 348 -0.80 22.34 36.29
C ASN A 348 -1.04 22.48 37.81
N ASN A 349 -2.00 23.30 38.24
CA ASN A 349 -2.35 23.45 39.66
C ASN A 349 -3.06 22.22 40.27
N THR A 350 -3.58 21.29 39.44
CA THR A 350 -4.24 20.06 39.91
C THR A 350 -3.27 18.87 40.03
N GLU A 351 -2.06 18.97 39.51
CA GLU A 351 -1.00 17.96 39.66
C GLU A 351 -0.10 18.21 40.91
N GLU A 352 -0.27 19.35 41.61
CA GLU A 352 0.50 19.73 42.81
C GLU A 352 -0.22 19.46 44.16
N VAL A 353 -1.38 18.78 44.17
CA VAL A 353 -2.15 18.46 45.40
C VAL A 353 -2.11 16.98 45.76
#